data_AF-A0AAV3XDP0-F1
#
_entry.id   AF-A0AAV3XDP0-F1
#
_cell.length_a   1.000
_cell.length_b   1.000
_cell.length_c   1.000
_cell.angle_alpha   90.00
_cell.angle_beta   90.00
_cell.angle_gamma   90.00
#
_symmetry.space_group_name_H-M   'P 1'
#
loop_
_entity.id
_entity.type
_entity.pdbx_description
1 polymer ?
#
loop_
_entity_poly.entity_id
_entity_poly.type
_entity_poly.pdbx_seq_one_letter_code
_entity_poly.pdbx_strand_id
1 'polypeptide(L)' 'MNDRYQVGGSLAFDATSYVERLADSPIYDALLRGEFCYVLNSRQMGKSSLLVRTKHYHC' A
#
# COMPACT_ATOMS: atom_id res chain seq x y z
N MET A 1 -1.42 17.69 7.84
CA MET A 1 -1.35 18.17 6.44
C MET A 1 0.04 18.73 6.18
N ASN A 2 0.97 17.88 5.76
CA ASN A 2 2.25 18.30 5.22
C ASN A 2 2.68 17.25 4.20
N ASP A 3 1.90 17.12 3.13
CA ASP A 3 2.21 16.21 2.03
C ASP A 3 3.34 16.80 1.19
N ARG A 4 4.55 16.73 1.75
CA ARG A 4 5.77 17.06 1.01
C ARG A 4 6.00 15.96 -0.01
N TYR A 5 6.33 16.37 -1.23
CA TYR A 5 6.76 15.44 -2.27
C TYR A 5 7.88 14.55 -1.72
N GLN A 6 7.64 13.24 -1.69
CA GLN A 6 8.55 12.25 -1.17
C GLN A 6 9.21 11.50 -2.32
N VAL A 7 10.54 11.52 -2.36
CA VAL A 7 11.32 10.75 -3.33
C VAL A 7 11.69 9.39 -2.73
N GLY A 8 11.17 8.32 -3.32
CA GLY A 8 11.46 6.96 -2.88
C GLY A 8 10.77 6.57 -1.55
N GLY A 9 11.11 5.39 -1.04
CA GLY A 9 10.48 4.83 0.16
C GLY A 9 9.00 4.44 -0.04
N SER A 10 8.31 4.22 1.08
CA SER A 10 6.86 4.02 1.12
C SER A 10 6.19 5.33 1.53
N LEU A 11 4.99 5.57 1.00
CA LEU A 11 4.11 6.61 1.56
C LEU A 11 3.66 6.21 2.96
N ALA A 12 3.42 7.21 3.80
CA ALA A 12 2.76 7.01 5.09
C ALA A 12 1.34 6.47 4.88
N PHE A 13 0.80 5.76 5.89
CA PHE A 13 -0.51 5.13 5.77
C PHE A 13 -1.65 6.15 5.57
N ASP A 14 -1.48 7.35 6.10
CA ASP A 14 -2.41 8.49 6.07
C ASP A 14 -2.02 9.56 5.02
N ALA A 15 -1.03 9.28 4.17
CA ALA A 15 -0.61 10.20 3.13
C ALA A 15 -1.78 10.52 2.19
N THR A 16 -2.13 11.81 2.05
CA THR A 16 -3.27 12.22 1.20
C THR A 16 -2.96 12.06 -0.29
N SER A 17 -1.68 11.91 -0.63
CA SER A 17 -1.18 11.62 -1.96
C SER A 17 -1.28 10.14 -2.36
N TYR A 18 -1.69 9.24 -1.46
CA TYR A 18 -1.93 7.84 -1.82
C TYR A 18 -3.25 7.72 -2.59
N VAL A 19 -3.16 7.22 -3.82
CA VAL A 19 -4.33 6.86 -4.62
C VAL A 19 -4.57 5.36 -4.48
N GLU A 20 -5.79 5.00 -4.10
CA GLU A 20 -6.23 3.61 -4.01
C GLU A 20 -6.09 2.90 -5.36
N ARG A 21 -5.59 1.68 -5.32
CA ARG A 21 -5.27 0.85 -6.47
C ARG A 21 -6.24 -0.32 -6.50
N LEU A 22 -6.44 -0.86 -7.69
CA LEU A 22 -7.25 -2.08 -7.86
C LEU A 22 -6.73 -3.27 -7.06
N ALA A 23 -5.45 -3.27 -6.69
CA ALA A 23 -4.84 -4.35 -5.91
C ALA A 23 -5.08 -4.24 -4.39
N ASP A 24 -5.50 -3.07 -3.86
CA ASP A 24 -5.66 -2.87 -2.41
C ASP A 24 -6.71 -3.82 -1.81
N SER A 25 -7.92 -3.85 -2.38
CA SER A 25 -9.01 -4.74 -1.94
C SER A 25 -8.66 -6.23 -2.04
N PRO A 26 -8.28 -6.79 -3.21
CA PRO A 26 -8.09 -8.23 -3.33
C PRO A 26 -6.92 -8.75 -2.48
N ILE A 27 -5.87 -7.94 -2.27
CA ILE A 27 -4.77 -8.32 -1.36
C ILE A 27 -5.28 -8.34 0.08
N TYR A 28 -6.01 -7.31 0.52
CA TYR A 28 -6.56 -7.27 1.86
C TYR A 28 -7.50 -8.46 2.12
N ASP A 29 -8.41 -8.74 1.19
CA ASP A 29 -9.38 -9.84 1.31
C ASP A 29 -8.69 -11.21 1.34
N ALA A 30 -7.65 -11.41 0.53
CA ALA A 30 -6.86 -12.66 0.53
C ALA A 30 -6.10 -12.85 1.85
N LEU A 31 -5.51 -11.78 2.38
CA LEU A 31 -4.83 -11.82 3.69
C LEU A 31 -5.81 -12.13 4.83
N LEU A 32 -7.03 -11.59 4.80
CA LEU A 32 -8.07 -11.95 5.77
C LEU A 32 -8.46 -13.43 5.72
N ARG A 33 -8.31 -14.08 4.55
CA ARG A 33 -8.50 -15.54 4.40
C ARG A 33 -7.27 -16.37 4.82
N GLY A 34 -6.19 -15.72 5.27
CA GLY A 34 -4.95 -16.39 5.65
C GLY A 34 -4.09 -16.81 4.45
N GLU A 35 -4.34 -16.26 3.26
CA GLU A 35 -3.55 -16.56 2.06
C GLU A 35 -2.23 -15.76 2.04
N PHE A 36 -1.21 -16.33 1.39
CA PHE A 36 0.03 -15.61 1.10
C PHE A 36 -0.07 -14.88 -0.24
N CYS A 37 0.17 -13.56 -0.24
CA CYS A 37 0.11 -12.72 -1.45
C CYS A 37 1.50 -12.23 -1.86
N TYR A 38 1.85 -12.42 -3.15
CA TYR A 38 3.07 -11.88 -3.73
C TYR A 38 2.78 -10.59 -4.53
N VAL A 39 3.53 -9.53 -4.24
CA VAL A 39 3.45 -8.25 -4.99
C VAL A 39 4.71 -8.09 -5.83
N LEU A 40 4.64 -8.51 -7.08
CA LEU A 40 5.76 -8.47 -8.02
C LEU A 40 5.61 -7.28 -8.97
N ASN A 41 6.48 -6.28 -8.81
CA ASN A 41 6.53 -5.11 -9.69
C ASN A 41 7.94 -4.52 -9.71
N SER A 42 8.21 -3.66 -10.69
CA SER A 42 9.45 -2.90 -10.81
C SER A 42 9.74 -2.04 -9.58
N ARG A 43 11.01 -1.62 -9.43
CA ARG A 43 11.44 -0.73 -8.35
C ARG A 43 10.65 0.60 -8.41
N GLN A 44 10.43 1.19 -7.24
CA GLN A 44 9.78 2.50 -7.10
C GLN A 44 8.31 2.59 -7.58
N MET A 45 7.61 1.47 -7.79
CA MET A 45 6.18 1.44 -8.19
C MET A 45 5.19 1.54 -7.00
N GLY A 46 5.67 1.83 -5.79
CA GLY A 46 4.82 1.93 -4.59
C GLY A 46 4.34 0.59 -4.03
N LYS A 47 4.94 -0.54 -4.41
CA LYS A 47 4.73 -1.87 -3.80
C LYS A 47 4.88 -1.86 -2.27
N SER A 48 5.83 -1.08 -1.75
CA SER A 48 6.02 -0.96 -0.30
C SER A 48 4.97 -0.04 0.35
N SER A 49 4.46 0.98 -0.37
CA SER A 49 3.32 1.78 0.08
C SER A 49 2.04 0.97 0.16
N LEU A 50 1.80 0.08 -0.82
CA LEU A 50 0.68 -0.86 -0.82
C LEU A 50 0.70 -1.73 0.45
N LEU A 51 1.85 -2.27 0.83
CA LEU A 51 2.00 -3.03 2.07
C LEU A 51 1.68 -2.20 3.32
N VAL A 52 2.16 -0.95 3.39
CA VAL A 52 1.85 -0.04 4.51
C VAL A 52 0.34 0.20 4.56
N ARG A 53 -0.29 0.49 3.43
CA ARG A 53 -1.73 0.72 3.34
C ARG A 53 -2.52 -0.50 3.82
N THR A 54 -2.21 -1.69 3.31
CA THR A 54 -2.88 -2.94 3.69
C THR A 54 -2.73 -3.26 5.18
N LYS A 55 -1.56 -2.99 5.78
CA LYS A 55 -1.33 -3.23 7.22
C LYS A 55 -2.19 -2.32 8.13
N HIS A 56 -2.53 -1.13 7.65
CA HIS A 56 -3.26 -0.11 8.41
C HIS A 56 -4.74 0.02 7.99
N TYR A 57 -5.22 -0.77 7.02
CA TYR A 57 -6.63 -0.80 6.66
C TYR A 57 -7.44 -1.31 7.87
N HIS A 58 -8.38 -0.48 8.35
CA HIS A 58 -9.32 -0.76 9.45
C HIS A 58 -8.77 -0.83 10.89
N CYS A 59 -7.59 -0.25 11.18
CA CYS A 59 -7.18 0.05 12.56
C CYS A 59 -7.52 1.49 12.96
#